data_AF-A0A6A5HIM0-F1
#
_entry.id   AF-A0A6A5HIM0-F1
#
_cell.length_a   1.000
_cell.length_b   1.000
_cell.length_c   1.000
_cell.angle_alpha   90.00
_cell.angle_beta   90.00
_cell.angle_gamma   90.00
#
_symmetry.space_group_name_H-M   'P 1'
#
loop_
_entity.id
_entity.type
_entity.pdbx_description
1 polymer ?
#
loop_
_entity_poly.entity_id
_entity_poly.type
_entity_poly.pdbx_seq_one_letter_code
_entity_poly.pdbx_strand_id
1 'polypeptide(L)'
;MSKPLSYQSTRCVLQYFDSTERFLLTSHCPAIKQFEKSIPLRLKSLEFKKDSITWNGLRFCLNETVSVQIGVKRARRGEVRPRRAGEISRTCSYSVTITKRDTRMMSGQRTIARCTKRIKISENKALEKLACILLGERNIIYTKRVEVEDEYPADIEWPANFKVAVDTLVAEHHNFEYILPIVSDSSTLKYLDSQFSKVETFDNDLVKRVGALSITNINESCYPKLATLRNNTVDIVNSSLPKEVIISIVKNWKEEGREIETFFCTKYEEDEEDEEDILDTLNNRLEGRNGTKSSNEGVDRLDVSMSTSSTIVVQKDHSRSFTLEAVHK
;
A
#
# COMPACT_ATOMS: atom_id res chain seq x y z
N MET A 1 -14.98 -35.80 -33.43
CA MET A 1 -15.05 -35.40 -32.01
C MET A 1 -15.78 -34.07 -31.91
N SER A 2 -17.00 -34.07 -31.39
CA SER A 2 -17.85 -32.88 -31.26
C SER A 2 -17.27 -31.91 -30.23
N LYS A 3 -16.88 -30.71 -30.67
CA LYS A 3 -16.61 -29.58 -29.77
C LYS A 3 -17.89 -29.28 -29.00
N PRO A 4 -17.93 -29.38 -27.67
CA PRO A 4 -19.18 -29.12 -26.97
C PRO A 4 -19.45 -27.62 -27.02
N LEU A 5 -20.71 -27.26 -27.31
CA LEU A 5 -21.29 -25.93 -27.09
C LEU A 5 -21.20 -25.47 -25.60
N SER A 6 -20.49 -26.18 -24.73
CA SER A 6 -20.44 -25.93 -23.28
C SER A 6 -19.42 -24.88 -22.84
N TYR A 7 -18.39 -24.57 -23.65
CA TYR A 7 -17.29 -23.70 -23.20
C TYR A 7 -17.66 -22.22 -23.11
N GLN A 8 -18.35 -21.68 -24.14
CA GLN A 8 -18.83 -20.30 -24.12
C GLN A 8 -19.97 -20.12 -23.12
N SER A 9 -20.85 -21.11 -22.98
CA SER A 9 -21.95 -21.06 -22.01
C SER A 9 -21.44 -21.11 -20.56
N THR A 10 -20.44 -21.95 -20.25
CA THR A 10 -19.83 -21.98 -18.90
C THR A 10 -19.17 -20.63 -18.56
N ARG A 11 -18.43 -20.04 -19.50
CA ARG A 11 -17.82 -18.72 -19.30
C ARG A 11 -18.87 -17.63 -19.09
N CYS A 12 -19.94 -17.64 -19.90
CA CYS A 12 -21.05 -16.70 -19.80
C CYS A 12 -21.74 -16.81 -18.42
N VAL A 13 -22.04 -18.03 -17.98
CA VAL A 13 -22.68 -18.27 -16.68
C VAL A 13 -21.77 -17.79 -15.53
N LEU A 14 -20.47 -18.12 -15.56
CA LEU A 14 -19.52 -17.68 -14.53
C LEU A 14 -19.40 -16.14 -14.42
N GLN A 15 -19.65 -15.38 -15.48
CA GLN A 15 -19.59 -13.91 -15.43
C GLN A 15 -20.65 -13.29 -14.52
N TYR A 16 -21.76 -13.98 -14.27
CA TYR A 16 -22.85 -13.51 -13.40
C TYR A 16 -22.62 -13.82 -11.91
N PHE A 17 -21.65 -14.67 -11.59
CA PHE A 17 -21.28 -14.98 -10.20
C PHE A 17 -20.28 -13.96 -9.66
N ASP A 18 -20.39 -13.67 -8.37
CA ASP A 18 -19.40 -12.84 -7.70
C ASP A 18 -18.03 -13.56 -7.62
N SER A 19 -16.96 -12.82 -7.29
CA SER A 19 -15.61 -13.38 -7.21
C SER A 19 -15.48 -14.54 -6.21
N THR A 20 -16.26 -14.50 -5.13
CA THR A 20 -16.24 -15.46 -4.03
C THR A 20 -16.94 -16.76 -4.45
N GLU A 21 -18.13 -16.65 -5.04
CA GLU A 21 -18.90 -17.76 -5.58
C GLU A 21 -18.11 -18.47 -6.68
N ARG A 22 -17.50 -17.71 -7.61
CA ARG A 22 -16.62 -18.26 -8.65
C ARG A 22 -15.46 -19.05 -8.07
N PHE A 23 -14.82 -18.53 -7.03
CA PHE A 23 -13.72 -19.22 -6.35
C PHE A 23 -14.20 -20.55 -5.71
N LEU A 24 -15.31 -20.51 -4.98
CA LEU A 24 -15.89 -21.70 -4.33
C LEU A 24 -16.28 -22.76 -5.37
N LEU A 25 -16.96 -22.36 -6.46
CA LEU A 25 -17.31 -23.25 -7.56
C LEU A 25 -16.07 -23.91 -8.18
N THR A 26 -15.02 -23.13 -8.43
CA THR A 26 -13.76 -23.64 -8.97
C THR A 26 -13.08 -24.63 -8.02
N SER A 27 -13.19 -24.42 -6.70
CA SER A 27 -12.64 -25.34 -5.70
C SER A 27 -13.35 -26.70 -5.69
N HIS A 28 -14.66 -26.73 -5.96
CA HIS A 28 -15.45 -27.96 -6.07
C HIS A 28 -15.35 -28.61 -7.45
N CYS A 29 -15.09 -27.82 -8.50
CA CYS A 29 -15.02 -28.29 -9.89
C CYS A 29 -13.76 -27.73 -10.58
N PRO A 30 -12.58 -28.34 -10.41
CA PRO A 30 -11.33 -27.83 -10.99
C PRO A 30 -11.33 -27.72 -12.53
N ALA A 31 -12.19 -28.49 -13.21
CA ALA A 31 -12.34 -28.46 -14.66
C ALA A 31 -12.75 -27.08 -15.21
N ILE A 32 -13.39 -26.22 -14.40
CA ILE A 32 -13.79 -24.86 -14.81
C ILE A 32 -12.76 -23.78 -14.49
N LYS A 33 -11.63 -24.13 -13.84
CA LYS A 33 -10.61 -23.16 -13.40
C LYS A 33 -10.10 -22.27 -14.53
N GLN A 34 -9.85 -22.85 -15.71
CA GLN A 34 -9.35 -22.08 -16.86
C GLN A 34 -10.37 -21.03 -17.34
N PHE A 35 -11.67 -21.35 -17.31
CA PHE A 35 -12.72 -20.41 -17.66
C PHE A 35 -12.86 -19.32 -16.61
N GLU A 36 -12.81 -19.68 -15.33
CA GLU A 36 -12.85 -18.71 -14.24
C GLU A 36 -11.70 -17.70 -14.34
N LYS A 37 -10.47 -18.17 -14.58
CA LYS A 37 -9.28 -17.31 -14.76
C LYS A 37 -9.37 -16.40 -15.99
N SER A 38 -10.05 -16.85 -17.06
CA SER A 38 -10.28 -16.06 -18.28
C SER A 38 -11.29 -14.90 -18.11
N ILE A 39 -12.02 -14.88 -16.99
CA ILE A 39 -12.97 -13.83 -16.67
C ILE A 39 -12.27 -12.81 -15.76
N PRO A 40 -12.30 -11.51 -16.09
CA PRO A 40 -11.71 -10.48 -15.25
C PRO A 40 -12.18 -10.60 -13.79
N LEU A 41 -11.22 -10.53 -12.87
CA LEU A 41 -11.53 -10.53 -11.45
C LEU A 41 -11.88 -9.10 -11.06
N ARG A 42 -13.10 -8.89 -10.57
CA ARG A 42 -13.60 -7.58 -10.13
C ARG A 42 -13.80 -7.63 -8.61
N LEU A 43 -13.02 -6.84 -7.89
CA LEU A 43 -12.97 -6.81 -6.43
C LEU A 43 -13.38 -5.43 -5.90
N LYS A 44 -13.84 -5.40 -4.64
CA LYS A 44 -14.05 -4.17 -3.87
C LYS A 44 -12.76 -3.82 -3.12
N SER A 45 -12.16 -4.79 -2.44
CA SER A 45 -10.85 -4.65 -1.80
C SER A 45 -9.96 -5.85 -2.10
N LEU A 46 -8.66 -5.59 -2.21
CA LEU A 46 -7.58 -6.57 -2.25
C LEU A 46 -6.51 -6.14 -1.25
N GLU A 47 -6.27 -6.97 -0.25
CA GLU A 47 -5.39 -6.68 0.88
C GLU A 47 -4.27 -7.74 0.94
N PHE A 48 -3.03 -7.28 1.08
CA PHE A 48 -1.84 -8.11 1.23
C PHE A 48 -1.27 -7.92 2.65
N LYS A 49 -1.16 -9.01 3.40
CA LYS A 49 -0.60 -9.08 4.75
C LYS A 49 0.52 -10.12 4.80
N LYS A 50 1.37 -10.07 5.81
CA LYS A 50 2.49 -11.01 6.03
C LYS A 50 2.19 -12.47 5.71
N ASP A 51 1.07 -12.94 6.25
CA ASP A 51 0.67 -14.34 6.21
C ASP A 51 -0.53 -14.58 5.28
N SER A 52 -1.10 -13.54 4.66
CA SER A 52 -2.39 -13.69 4.02
C SER A 52 -2.68 -12.72 2.90
N ILE A 53 -3.48 -13.20 1.96
CA ILE A 53 -4.07 -12.38 0.90
C ILE A 53 -5.57 -12.38 1.16
N THR A 54 -6.20 -11.22 1.15
CA THR A 54 -7.64 -11.09 1.38
C THR A 54 -8.29 -10.36 0.21
N TRP A 55 -9.40 -10.89 -0.31
CA TRP A 55 -10.24 -10.15 -1.26
C TRP A 55 -11.70 -10.26 -0.87
N ASN A 56 -12.49 -9.18 -1.00
CA ASN A 56 -13.95 -9.22 -0.80
C ASN A 56 -14.44 -9.94 0.48
N GLY A 57 -13.62 -9.99 1.54
CA GLY A 57 -13.90 -10.72 2.79
C GLY A 57 -13.60 -12.22 2.79
N LEU A 58 -13.01 -12.77 1.72
CA LEU A 58 -12.33 -14.06 1.71
C LEU A 58 -10.86 -13.86 2.05
N ARG A 59 -10.38 -14.48 3.13
CA ARG A 59 -8.99 -14.43 3.55
C ARG A 59 -8.32 -15.78 3.32
N PHE A 60 -7.15 -15.76 2.70
CA PHE A 60 -6.29 -16.91 2.43
C PHE A 60 -5.05 -16.81 3.32
N CYS A 61 -5.06 -17.52 4.44
CA CYS A 61 -4.01 -17.45 5.46
C CYS A 61 -3.05 -18.63 5.37
N LEU A 62 -1.76 -18.34 5.22
CA LEU A 62 -0.67 -19.29 5.34
C LEU A 62 -0.39 -19.60 6.80
N ASN A 63 -0.43 -20.87 7.13
CA ASN A 63 -0.17 -21.39 8.46
C ASN A 63 1.12 -22.20 8.39
N GLU A 64 2.15 -21.74 9.09
CA GLU A 64 3.39 -22.49 9.26
C GLU A 64 3.22 -23.59 10.31
N THR A 65 3.81 -24.74 10.05
CA THR A 65 3.95 -25.84 11.00
C THR A 65 5.41 -26.26 11.05
N VAL A 66 6.06 -26.01 12.18
CA VAL A 66 7.46 -26.35 12.43
C VAL A 66 7.55 -27.72 13.08
N SER A 67 8.25 -28.65 12.43
CA SER A 67 8.64 -29.93 13.03
C SER A 67 10.13 -29.94 13.37
N VAL A 68 10.44 -30.32 14.60
CA VAL A 68 11.81 -30.42 15.11
C VAL A 68 12.14 -31.90 15.31
N GLN A 69 13.11 -32.41 14.57
CA GLN A 69 13.65 -33.76 14.77
C GLN A 69 14.98 -33.65 15.52
N ILE A 70 15.04 -34.26 16.70
CA ILE A 70 16.27 -34.41 17.48
C ILE A 70 16.90 -35.74 17.07
N GLY A 71 18.02 -35.69 16.35
CA GLY A 71 18.75 -36.90 16.01
C GLY A 71 19.31 -37.56 17.27
N VAL A 72 18.87 -38.77 17.64
CA VAL A 72 19.57 -39.55 18.67
C VAL A 72 20.53 -40.49 17.96
N LYS A 73 21.82 -40.12 17.86
CA LYS A 73 22.85 -41.06 17.39
C LYS A 73 22.94 -42.20 18.42
N ARG A 74 22.39 -43.37 18.10
CA ARG A 74 22.59 -44.58 18.92
C ARG A 74 24.06 -44.99 18.82
N ALA A 75 24.76 -45.02 19.94
CA ALA A 75 26.10 -45.60 20.00
C ALA A 75 26.04 -47.06 19.56
N ARG A 76 26.98 -47.50 18.71
CA ARG A 76 27.15 -48.92 18.42
C ARG A 76 27.59 -49.63 19.72
N ARG A 77 27.07 -50.83 19.94
CA ARG A 77 27.28 -51.63 21.17
C ARG A 77 28.78 -51.80 21.42
N GLY A 78 29.31 -51.13 22.44
CA GLY A 78 30.73 -51.20 22.84
C GLY A 78 31.49 -49.86 22.87
N GLU A 79 30.97 -48.76 22.29
CA GLU A 79 31.63 -47.45 22.39
C GLU A 79 31.04 -46.59 23.52
N VAL A 80 31.87 -46.21 24.51
CA VAL A 80 31.57 -45.13 25.46
C VAL A 80 32.00 -43.81 24.83
N ARG A 81 31.11 -43.17 24.07
CA ARG A 81 31.26 -41.76 23.69
C ARG A 81 30.22 -40.92 24.45
N PRO A 82 30.55 -39.70 24.89
CA PRO A 82 29.55 -38.80 25.46
C PRO A 82 28.42 -38.59 24.44
N ARG A 83 27.17 -38.56 24.92
CA ARG A 83 26.00 -38.21 24.10
C ARG A 83 26.24 -36.82 23.49
N ARG A 84 26.72 -36.74 22.26
CA ARG A 84 26.69 -35.47 21.51
C ARG A 84 25.22 -35.16 21.26
N ALA A 85 24.79 -33.94 21.57
CA ALA A 85 23.51 -33.42 21.11
C ALA A 85 23.46 -33.65 19.61
N GLY A 86 22.54 -34.51 19.15
CA GLY A 86 22.47 -34.80 17.73
C GLY A 86 21.88 -33.63 16.97
N GLU A 87 22.10 -33.64 15.65
CA GLU A 87 21.61 -32.63 14.73
C GLU A 87 20.12 -32.36 14.96
N ILE A 88 19.82 -31.10 15.29
CA ILE A 88 18.46 -30.60 15.36
C ILE A 88 18.07 -30.28 13.92
N SER A 89 17.29 -31.15 13.28
CA SER A 89 16.71 -30.85 11.98
C SER A 89 15.39 -30.11 12.19
N ARG A 90 15.33 -28.84 11.79
CA ARG A 90 14.08 -28.06 11.72
C ARG A 90 13.52 -28.17 10.31
N THR A 91 12.26 -28.57 10.18
CA THR A 91 11.55 -28.59 8.90
C THR A 91 10.23 -27.83 9.04
N CYS A 92 10.05 -26.82 8.20
CA CYS A 92 8.81 -26.07 8.11
C CYS A 92 7.90 -26.67 7.03
N SER A 93 6.61 -26.71 7.30
CA SER A 93 5.58 -27.08 6.34
C SER A 93 4.43 -26.09 6.40
N TYR A 94 3.90 -25.70 5.24
CA TYR A 94 2.84 -24.70 5.17
C TYR A 94 1.49 -25.33 4.84
N SER A 95 0.41 -24.73 5.33
CA SER A 95 -0.97 -25.04 4.94
C SER A 95 -1.75 -23.75 4.75
N VAL A 96 -2.77 -23.76 3.89
CA VAL A 96 -3.62 -22.58 3.65
C VAL A 96 -4.96 -22.79 4.33
N THR A 97 -5.36 -21.85 5.17
CA THR A 97 -6.72 -21.79 5.73
C THR A 97 -7.49 -20.71 4.99
N ILE A 98 -8.68 -21.06 4.50
CA ILE A 98 -9.56 -20.13 3.82
C ILE A 98 -10.69 -19.78 4.76
N THR A 99 -10.81 -18.50 5.10
CA THR A 99 -11.87 -17.98 5.95
C THR A 99 -12.73 -16.98 5.18
N LYS A 100 -14.00 -16.88 5.56
CA LYS A 100 -14.95 -15.90 5.04
C LYS A 100 -15.43 -15.03 6.20
N ARG A 101 -15.53 -13.72 6.00
CA ARG A 101 -16.12 -12.79 6.98
C ARG A 101 -17.53 -13.26 7.40
N ASP A 102 -17.73 -13.39 8.71
CA ASP A 102 -19.01 -13.73 9.34
C ASP A 102 -19.09 -13.04 10.71
N THR A 103 -19.92 -12.01 10.81
CA THR A 103 -20.06 -11.16 12.00
C THR A 103 -20.67 -11.88 13.20
N ARG A 104 -21.22 -13.08 13.00
CA ARG A 104 -21.76 -13.91 14.10
C ARG A 104 -20.67 -14.65 14.87
N MET A 105 -19.47 -14.77 14.30
CA MET A 105 -18.33 -15.38 14.99
C MET A 105 -17.60 -14.33 15.82
N MET A 106 -17.10 -14.70 17.00
CA MET A 106 -16.28 -13.79 17.82
C MET A 106 -15.03 -13.28 17.08
N SER A 107 -14.46 -14.10 16.20
CA SER A 107 -13.33 -13.74 15.33
C SER A 107 -13.73 -12.84 14.14
N GLY A 108 -15.02 -12.63 13.90
CA GLY A 108 -15.55 -12.00 12.69
C GLY A 108 -15.35 -12.82 11.40
N GLN A 109 -14.85 -14.06 11.49
CA GLN A 109 -14.52 -14.90 10.34
C GLN A 109 -14.87 -16.38 10.59
N ARG A 110 -15.46 -17.04 9.59
CA ARG A 110 -15.71 -18.49 9.56
C ARG A 110 -14.73 -19.22 8.64
N THR A 111 -14.15 -20.33 9.10
CA THR A 111 -13.35 -21.20 8.25
C THR A 111 -14.26 -21.96 7.28
N ILE A 112 -13.95 -21.86 5.98
CA ILE A 112 -14.71 -22.55 4.93
C ILE A 112 -13.94 -23.73 4.33
N ALA A 113 -12.61 -23.68 4.34
CA ALA A 113 -11.77 -24.76 3.83
C ALA A 113 -10.38 -24.71 4.46
N ARG A 114 -9.72 -25.88 4.51
CA ARG A 114 -8.32 -26.01 4.89
C ARG A 114 -7.58 -26.86 3.86
N CYS A 115 -6.57 -26.28 3.24
CA CYS A 115 -5.74 -26.94 2.26
C CYS A 115 -4.42 -27.35 2.92
N THR A 116 -4.32 -28.64 3.28
CA THR A 116 -3.13 -29.20 3.93
C THR A 116 -2.23 -29.86 2.89
N LYS A 117 -1.41 -29.06 2.19
CA LYS A 117 -0.32 -29.59 1.37
C LYS A 117 1.00 -29.23 2.02
N ARG A 118 1.64 -30.20 2.69
CA ARG A 118 2.95 -29.99 3.29
C ARG A 118 3.98 -29.80 2.20
N ILE A 119 4.44 -28.56 2.04
CA ILE A 119 5.53 -28.19 1.14
C ILE A 119 6.65 -27.65 2.01
N LYS A 120 7.87 -28.18 1.81
CA LYS A 120 9.08 -27.69 2.45
C LYS A 120 9.70 -26.62 1.56
N ILE A 121 9.36 -25.37 1.85
CA ILE A 121 9.85 -24.15 1.19
C ILE A 121 10.08 -23.07 2.25
N SER A 122 10.64 -21.91 1.91
CA SER A 122 10.65 -20.75 2.80
C SER A 122 9.27 -20.07 2.82
N GLU A 123 9.03 -19.24 3.84
CA GLU A 123 7.78 -18.48 4.01
C GLU A 123 7.49 -17.58 2.80
N ASN A 124 8.45 -16.77 2.37
CA ASN A 124 8.29 -15.86 1.22
C ASN A 124 7.93 -16.65 -0.06
N LYS A 125 8.58 -17.80 -0.30
CA LYS A 125 8.25 -18.68 -1.44
C LYS A 125 6.86 -19.32 -1.32
N ALA A 126 6.35 -19.54 -0.10
CA ALA A 126 4.99 -20.01 0.10
C ALA A 126 3.96 -18.92 -0.22
N LEU A 127 4.23 -17.67 0.15
CA LEU A 127 3.38 -16.52 -0.13
C LEU A 127 3.38 -16.15 -1.62
N GLU A 128 4.55 -16.12 -2.27
CA GLU A 128 4.67 -15.99 -3.73
C GLU A 128 3.83 -17.04 -4.47
N LYS A 129 3.94 -18.31 -4.05
CA LYS A 129 3.17 -19.40 -4.64
C LYS A 129 1.67 -19.24 -4.41
N LEU A 130 1.25 -18.79 -3.23
CA LEU A 130 -0.15 -18.50 -2.95
C LEU A 130 -0.66 -17.37 -3.84
N ALA A 131 0.09 -16.26 -3.95
CA ALA A 131 -0.23 -15.14 -4.84
C ALA A 131 -0.36 -15.60 -6.30
N CYS A 132 0.55 -16.47 -6.78
CA CYS A 132 0.47 -17.03 -8.13
C CYS A 132 -0.77 -17.90 -8.34
N ILE A 133 -1.15 -18.74 -7.37
CA ILE A 133 -2.36 -19.57 -7.46
C ILE A 133 -3.61 -18.69 -7.54
N LEU A 134 -3.68 -17.65 -6.72
CA LEU A 134 -4.86 -16.80 -6.57
C LEU A 134 -4.99 -15.77 -7.70
N LEU A 135 -3.92 -15.02 -7.96
CA LEU A 135 -3.91 -13.83 -8.82
C LEU A 135 -3.25 -14.08 -10.17
N GLY A 136 -2.34 -15.04 -10.27
CA GLY A 136 -1.66 -15.39 -11.52
C GLY A 136 -2.62 -15.98 -12.58
N GLU A 137 -2.14 -16.04 -13.82
CA GLU A 137 -2.89 -16.49 -15.02
C GLU A 137 -4.12 -15.62 -15.35
N ARG A 138 -4.23 -14.42 -14.76
CA ARG A 138 -5.27 -13.43 -15.05
C ARG A 138 -4.64 -12.24 -15.78
N ASN A 139 -5.40 -11.60 -16.67
CA ASN A 139 -4.92 -10.43 -17.41
C ASN A 139 -4.82 -9.19 -16.52
N ILE A 140 -5.97 -8.60 -16.17
CA ILE A 140 -6.07 -7.41 -15.31
C ILE A 140 -7.12 -7.69 -14.26
N ILE A 141 -6.77 -7.38 -13.02
CA ILE A 141 -7.69 -7.41 -11.89
C ILE A 141 -8.19 -5.98 -11.69
N TYR A 142 -9.50 -5.81 -11.64
CA TYR A 142 -10.12 -4.52 -11.36
C TYR A 142 -10.50 -4.50 -9.89
N THR A 143 -10.01 -3.54 -9.12
CA THR A 143 -10.38 -3.39 -7.70
C THR A 143 -10.60 -1.93 -7.37
N LYS A 144 -11.47 -1.64 -6.40
CA LYS A 144 -11.60 -0.25 -5.93
C LYS A 144 -10.42 0.11 -5.03
N ARG A 145 -10.06 -0.77 -4.11
CA ARG A 145 -8.97 -0.55 -3.15
C ARG A 145 -7.94 -1.67 -3.20
N VAL A 146 -6.66 -1.31 -3.21
CA VAL A 146 -5.52 -2.20 -2.90
C VAL A 146 -4.88 -1.68 -1.63
N GLU A 147 -4.55 -2.60 -0.73
CA GLU A 147 -3.82 -2.30 0.49
C GLU A 147 -2.67 -3.29 0.67
N VAL A 148 -1.46 -2.79 0.86
CA VAL A 148 -0.28 -3.57 1.20
C VAL A 148 0.11 -3.18 2.61
N GLU A 149 -0.13 -4.09 3.55
CA GLU A 149 0.10 -3.83 4.97
C GLU A 149 1.57 -3.97 5.31
N ASP A 150 1.95 -3.23 6.35
CA ASP A 150 3.26 -3.14 7.01
C ASP A 150 4.07 -4.44 7.05
N GLU A 151 3.41 -5.52 7.46
CA GLU A 151 4.07 -6.80 7.66
C GLU A 151 4.29 -7.60 6.35
N TYR A 152 3.81 -7.11 5.20
CA TYR A 152 4.00 -7.79 3.92
C TYR A 152 5.48 -7.70 3.46
N PRO A 153 6.15 -8.83 3.18
CA PRO A 153 7.58 -8.79 2.87
C PRO A 153 7.90 -8.01 1.58
N ALA A 154 8.82 -7.05 1.68
CA ALA A 154 9.24 -6.17 0.58
C ALA A 154 10.09 -6.87 -0.51
N ASP A 155 10.57 -8.09 -0.24
CA ASP A 155 11.39 -8.90 -1.15
C ASP A 155 10.57 -9.92 -1.95
N ILE A 156 9.24 -9.97 -1.77
CA ILE A 156 8.38 -10.89 -2.50
C ILE A 156 8.25 -10.48 -3.97
N GLU A 157 8.47 -11.43 -4.86
CA GLU A 157 8.19 -11.24 -6.28
C GLU A 157 6.67 -11.28 -6.55
N TRP A 158 6.19 -10.27 -7.27
CA TRP A 158 4.82 -10.27 -7.76
C TRP A 158 4.60 -11.39 -8.80
N PRO A 159 3.39 -11.98 -8.88
CA PRO A 159 3.12 -13.00 -9.89
C PRO A 159 3.35 -12.47 -11.31
N ALA A 160 3.89 -13.31 -12.20
CA ALA A 160 4.16 -12.90 -13.57
C ALA A 160 2.90 -12.37 -14.27
N ASN A 161 3.03 -11.24 -14.95
CA ASN A 161 1.95 -10.51 -15.64
C ASN A 161 0.80 -10.05 -14.74
N PHE A 162 0.96 -10.05 -13.42
CA PHE A 162 -0.03 -9.53 -12.50
C PHE A 162 -0.13 -8.01 -12.65
N LYS A 163 -1.31 -7.54 -13.09
CA LYS A 163 -1.65 -6.12 -13.15
C LYS A 163 -2.99 -5.86 -12.49
N VAL A 164 -3.08 -4.73 -11.81
CA VAL A 164 -4.28 -4.27 -11.11
C VAL A 164 -4.65 -2.87 -11.60
N ALA A 165 -5.90 -2.71 -12.02
CA ALA A 165 -6.52 -1.41 -12.23
C ALA A 165 -7.25 -1.00 -10.94
N VAL A 166 -6.85 0.12 -10.34
CA VAL A 166 -7.24 0.52 -8.98
C VAL A 166 -7.62 2.00 -8.87
N ASP A 167 -8.56 2.31 -7.96
CA ASP A 167 -8.95 3.69 -7.63
C ASP A 167 -8.23 4.23 -6.38
N THR A 168 -7.99 3.36 -5.39
CA THR A 168 -7.35 3.69 -4.11
C THR A 168 -6.23 2.70 -3.82
N LEU A 169 -4.99 3.17 -3.79
CA LEU A 169 -3.83 2.36 -3.45
C LEU A 169 -3.27 2.83 -2.10
N VAL A 170 -3.15 1.91 -1.15
CA VAL A 170 -2.57 2.14 0.18
C VAL A 170 -1.38 1.21 0.37
N ALA A 171 -0.19 1.78 0.55
CA ALA A 171 1.05 1.05 0.68
C ALA A 171 2.02 1.82 1.60
N GLU A 172 1.53 2.21 2.78
CA GLU A 172 2.19 3.10 3.75
C GLU A 172 3.64 2.69 4.10
N HIS A 173 3.93 1.39 3.97
CA HIS A 173 5.18 0.77 4.39
C HIS A 173 6.01 0.22 3.24
N HIS A 174 5.59 0.49 2.00
CA HIS A 174 6.27 0.03 0.80
C HIS A 174 6.56 1.21 -0.11
N ASN A 175 7.75 1.14 -0.70
CA ASN A 175 8.19 2.04 -1.74
C ASN A 175 7.28 1.91 -2.97
N PHE A 176 6.82 3.03 -3.53
CA PHE A 176 5.97 3.03 -4.71
C PHE A 176 6.65 2.34 -5.89
N GLU A 177 7.98 2.37 -5.96
CA GLU A 177 8.81 1.65 -6.93
C GLU A 177 8.58 0.13 -6.92
N TYR A 178 8.31 -0.44 -5.74
CA TYR A 178 8.02 -1.87 -5.57
C TYR A 178 6.60 -2.22 -6.01
N ILE A 179 5.66 -1.28 -5.85
CA ILE A 179 4.25 -1.45 -6.21
C ILE A 179 3.98 -1.10 -7.68
N LEU A 180 4.76 -0.19 -8.26
CA LEU A 180 4.58 0.32 -9.62
C LEU A 180 4.43 -0.79 -10.68
N PRO A 181 5.21 -1.89 -10.67
CA PRO A 181 5.09 -2.95 -11.69
C PRO A 181 3.72 -3.62 -11.75
N ILE A 182 2.96 -3.60 -10.65
CA ILE A 182 1.64 -4.25 -10.58
C ILE A 182 0.49 -3.28 -10.83
N VAL A 183 0.73 -1.97 -10.83
CA VAL A 183 -0.31 -0.98 -11.13
C VAL A 183 -0.45 -0.85 -12.64
N SER A 184 -1.67 -1.02 -13.14
CA SER A 184 -1.96 -0.84 -14.56
C SER A 184 -2.07 0.64 -14.90
N ASP A 185 -1.60 1.03 -16.09
CA ASP A 185 -1.79 2.38 -16.63
C ASP A 185 -3.28 2.76 -16.81
N SER A 186 -4.16 1.76 -16.87
CA SER A 186 -5.62 1.94 -16.93
C SER A 186 -6.26 2.33 -15.58
N SER A 187 -5.46 2.45 -14.52
CA SER A 187 -5.94 2.80 -13.18
C SER A 187 -6.45 4.24 -13.14
N THR A 188 -7.66 4.40 -12.60
CA THR A 188 -8.27 5.70 -12.30
C THR A 188 -7.94 6.14 -10.87
N LEU A 189 -6.65 6.12 -10.52
CA LEU A 189 -6.17 6.41 -9.17
C LEU A 189 -6.66 7.78 -8.70
N LYS A 190 -7.48 7.77 -7.65
CA LYS A 190 -7.99 8.96 -6.95
C LYS A 190 -7.19 9.24 -5.69
N TYR A 191 -6.72 8.18 -5.03
CA TYR A 191 -5.93 8.25 -3.80
C TYR A 191 -4.75 7.29 -3.89
N LEU A 192 -3.56 7.80 -3.56
CA LEU A 192 -2.32 7.05 -3.50
C LEU A 192 -1.63 7.33 -2.18
N ASP A 193 -1.28 6.28 -1.45
CA ASP A 193 -0.47 6.34 -0.24
C ASP A 193 0.72 5.38 -0.38
N SER A 194 1.94 5.88 -0.23
CA SER A 194 3.17 5.08 -0.36
C SER A 194 4.41 5.81 0.18
N GLN A 195 5.52 5.07 0.24
CA GLN A 195 6.86 5.65 0.43
C GLN A 195 7.51 5.98 -0.91
N PHE A 196 8.34 7.02 -0.95
CA PHE A 196 9.01 7.46 -2.19
C PHE A 196 10.52 7.56 -1.97
N SER A 197 11.28 6.76 -2.72
CA SER A 197 12.74 6.67 -2.56
C SER A 197 13.53 7.28 -3.72
N LYS A 198 12.91 7.41 -4.91
CA LYS A 198 13.54 7.89 -6.14
C LYS A 198 12.85 9.14 -6.67
N VAL A 199 13.62 10.08 -7.17
CA VAL A 199 13.07 11.32 -7.76
C VAL A 199 12.21 11.02 -9.00
N GLU A 200 12.61 10.01 -9.79
CA GLU A 200 11.94 9.61 -11.04
C GLU A 200 10.51 9.12 -10.82
N THR A 201 10.14 8.63 -9.64
CA THR A 201 8.77 8.14 -9.40
C THR A 201 7.74 9.24 -9.43
N PHE A 202 8.10 10.46 -9.04
CA PHE A 202 7.21 11.61 -9.11
C PHE A 202 6.95 12.05 -10.56
N ASP A 203 7.81 11.64 -11.50
CA ASP A 203 7.59 11.88 -12.91
C ASP A 203 6.60 10.91 -13.54
N ASN A 204 6.21 9.86 -12.80
CA ASN A 204 5.22 8.92 -13.24
C ASN A 204 3.84 9.58 -13.42
N ASP A 205 3.24 9.31 -14.56
CA ASP A 205 1.91 9.72 -14.97
C ASP A 205 0.81 9.43 -13.94
N LEU A 206 0.88 8.29 -13.24
CA LEU A 206 -0.08 7.91 -12.21
C LEU A 206 0.03 8.81 -10.97
N VAL A 207 1.25 9.17 -10.57
CA VAL A 207 1.52 10.06 -9.44
C VAL A 207 1.09 11.48 -9.79
N LYS A 208 1.30 11.94 -11.03
CA LYS A 208 0.86 13.27 -11.48
C LYS A 208 -0.66 13.42 -11.57
N ARG A 209 -1.37 12.34 -11.91
CA ARG A 209 -2.84 12.37 -12.09
C ARG A 209 -3.64 12.15 -10.82
N VAL A 210 -3.03 11.65 -9.74
CA VAL A 210 -3.77 11.34 -8.52
C VAL A 210 -4.30 12.61 -7.87
N GLY A 211 -5.57 12.60 -7.44
CA GLY A 211 -6.17 13.75 -6.77
C GLY A 211 -5.57 13.98 -5.38
N ALA A 212 -5.51 12.92 -4.57
CA ALA A 212 -4.94 12.94 -3.23
C ALA A 212 -3.72 12.01 -3.14
N LEU A 213 -2.59 12.58 -2.76
CA LEU A 213 -1.31 11.91 -2.58
C LEU A 213 -0.90 11.98 -1.11
N SER A 214 -0.84 10.83 -0.45
CA SER A 214 -0.27 10.67 0.89
C SER A 214 1.14 10.09 0.75
N ILE A 215 2.11 10.72 1.41
CA ILE A 215 3.52 10.33 1.42
C ILE A 215 3.87 9.98 2.85
N THR A 216 3.96 8.68 3.15
CA THR A 216 4.27 8.21 4.50
C THR A 216 5.74 8.42 4.84
N ASN A 217 6.62 8.19 3.87
CA ASN A 217 8.05 8.32 4.01
C ASN A 217 8.66 8.81 2.70
N ILE A 218 9.64 9.70 2.77
CA ILE A 218 10.29 10.28 1.61
C ILE A 218 11.79 10.38 1.83
N ASN A 219 12.57 9.98 0.82
CA ASN A 219 14.01 10.19 0.83
C ASN A 219 14.35 11.67 0.59
N GLU A 220 15.33 12.21 1.32
CA GLU A 220 15.77 13.61 1.20
C GLU A 220 16.10 14.04 -0.24
N SER A 221 16.61 13.13 -1.07
CA SER A 221 16.88 13.39 -2.48
C SER A 221 15.64 13.81 -3.28
N CYS A 222 14.45 13.49 -2.79
CA CYS A 222 13.17 13.81 -3.42
C CYS A 222 12.58 15.15 -2.97
N TYR A 223 13.13 15.81 -1.95
CA TYR A 223 12.62 17.09 -1.44
C TYR A 223 12.45 18.17 -2.52
N PRO A 224 13.40 18.37 -3.46
CA PRO A 224 13.24 19.40 -4.49
C PRO A 224 12.01 19.18 -5.40
N LYS A 225 11.55 17.93 -5.51
CA LYS A 225 10.44 17.58 -6.39
C LYS A 225 9.07 17.87 -5.75
N LEU A 226 9.00 17.94 -4.42
CA LEU A 226 7.76 18.24 -3.70
C LEU A 226 7.15 19.60 -4.12
N ALA A 227 7.99 20.60 -4.35
CA ALA A 227 7.54 21.93 -4.80
C ALA A 227 6.87 21.89 -6.19
N THR A 228 7.19 20.90 -7.02
CA THR A 228 6.66 20.77 -8.39
C THR A 228 5.33 20.01 -8.47
N LEU A 229 4.83 19.49 -7.35
CA LEU A 229 3.63 18.67 -7.32
C LEU A 229 2.36 19.50 -7.56
N ARG A 230 1.58 19.06 -8.56
CA ARG A 230 0.32 19.67 -8.99
C ARG A 230 -0.92 18.90 -8.52
N ASN A 231 -0.76 17.96 -7.60
CA ASN A 231 -1.86 17.22 -6.99
C ASN A 231 -2.74 18.14 -6.13
N ASN A 232 -4.05 17.87 -6.11
CA ASN A 232 -5.05 18.65 -5.37
C ASN A 232 -4.82 18.58 -3.85
N THR A 233 -4.41 17.42 -3.36
CA THR A 233 -4.10 17.21 -1.94
C THR A 233 -2.79 16.45 -1.83
N VAL A 234 -1.85 16.98 -1.07
CA VAL A 234 -0.61 16.30 -0.71
C VAL A 234 -0.50 16.27 0.80
N ASP A 235 -0.31 15.10 1.39
CA ASP A 235 -0.16 14.94 2.85
C ASP A 235 1.11 14.16 3.16
N ILE A 236 1.87 14.62 4.15
CA ILE A 236 3.09 13.99 4.64
C ILE A 236 2.86 13.64 6.12
N VAL A 237 2.56 12.36 6.37
CA VAL A 237 1.94 11.92 7.63
C VAL A 237 2.97 11.56 8.71
N ASN A 238 4.02 10.82 8.33
CA ASN A 238 4.99 10.24 9.25
C ASN A 238 6.43 10.77 9.07
N SER A 239 6.63 11.71 8.16
CA SER A 239 7.90 12.44 7.99
C SER A 239 7.70 13.92 8.33
N SER A 240 8.76 14.51 8.86
CA SER A 240 8.85 15.96 9.00
C SER A 240 9.71 16.48 7.84
N LEU A 241 9.39 17.68 7.36
CA LEU A 241 10.20 18.35 6.35
C LEU A 241 11.11 19.41 6.98
N PRO A 242 12.33 19.58 6.46
CA PRO A 242 13.18 20.70 6.83
C PRO A 242 12.53 22.04 6.45
N LYS A 243 12.80 23.07 7.26
CA LYS A 243 12.28 24.44 7.09
C LYS A 243 12.49 24.99 5.66
N GLU A 244 13.69 24.82 5.10
CA GLU A 244 14.01 25.33 3.76
C GLU A 244 13.23 24.61 2.63
N VAL A 245 12.86 23.34 2.82
CA VAL A 245 12.02 22.61 1.85
C VAL A 245 10.62 23.20 1.85
N ILE A 246 10.03 23.45 3.02
CA ILE A 246 8.70 24.05 3.15
C ILE A 246 8.70 25.47 2.52
N ILE A 247 9.72 26.28 2.80
CA ILE A 247 9.87 27.61 2.20
C ILE A 247 9.93 27.52 0.67
N SER A 248 10.65 26.53 0.13
CA SER A 248 10.73 26.32 -1.33
C SER A 248 9.36 25.98 -1.96
N ILE A 249 8.52 25.23 -1.26
CA ILE A 249 7.16 24.89 -1.70
C ILE A 249 6.28 26.14 -1.74
N VAL A 250 6.26 26.93 -0.65
CA VAL A 250 5.46 28.16 -0.58
C VAL A 250 5.92 29.17 -1.63
N LYS A 251 7.24 29.29 -1.83
CA LYS A 251 7.82 30.14 -2.87
C LYS A 251 7.36 29.71 -4.27
N ASN A 252 7.41 28.41 -4.59
CA ASN A 252 6.95 27.91 -5.88
C ASN A 252 5.47 28.22 -6.11
N TRP A 253 4.60 28.01 -5.12
CA TRP A 253 3.17 28.33 -5.23
C TRP A 253 2.93 29.83 -5.45
N LYS A 254 3.72 30.69 -4.82
CA LYS A 254 3.66 32.14 -5.01
C LYS A 254 4.08 32.54 -6.43
N GLU A 255 5.15 31.95 -6.95
CA GLU A 255 5.74 32.32 -8.25
C GLU A 255 4.97 31.73 -9.45
N GLU A 256 4.62 30.45 -9.39
CA GLU A 256 3.94 29.74 -10.50
C GLU A 256 2.42 29.78 -10.40
N GLY A 257 1.87 30.14 -9.24
CA GLY A 257 0.45 30.02 -8.93
C GLY A 257 0.01 28.57 -8.70
N ARG A 258 -1.07 28.41 -7.93
CA ARG A 258 -1.71 27.11 -7.67
C ARG A 258 -3.21 27.19 -7.93
N GLU A 259 -3.82 26.05 -8.23
CA GLU A 259 -5.27 25.92 -8.28
C GLU A 259 -5.86 26.18 -6.89
N ILE A 260 -7.06 26.76 -6.84
CA ILE A 260 -7.74 27.05 -5.57
C ILE A 260 -8.32 25.75 -5.02
N GLU A 261 -8.50 25.66 -3.70
CA GLU A 261 -8.87 24.41 -3.00
C GLU A 261 -7.76 23.34 -3.06
N THR A 262 -6.51 23.76 -3.29
CA THR A 262 -5.36 22.86 -3.19
C THR A 262 -4.78 22.86 -1.79
N PHE A 263 -4.51 21.67 -1.25
CA PHE A 263 -4.04 21.45 0.11
C PHE A 263 -2.67 20.78 0.13
N PHE A 264 -1.81 21.23 1.06
CA PHE A 264 -0.57 20.55 1.40
C PHE A 264 -0.42 20.51 2.92
N CYS A 265 -0.19 19.33 3.48
CA CYS A 265 -0.04 19.11 4.91
C CYS A 265 1.27 18.36 5.17
N THR A 266 2.02 18.79 6.19
CA THR A 266 3.26 18.16 6.64
C THR A 266 3.50 18.43 8.11
N LYS A 267 4.38 17.67 8.73
CA LYS A 267 5.07 18.12 9.95
C LYS A 267 6.35 18.87 9.59
N TYR A 268 6.81 19.75 10.46
CA TYR A 268 8.09 20.45 10.29
C TYR A 268 9.12 19.98 11.33
N GLU A 269 10.40 19.95 10.93
CA GLU A 269 11.53 19.69 11.83
C GLU A 269 11.90 20.98 12.57
N GLU A 270 12.04 20.90 13.89
CA GLU A 270 12.61 21.99 14.70
C GLU A 270 14.10 21.74 14.85
N ASP A 271 14.91 22.64 14.32
CA ASP A 271 16.32 22.74 14.67
C ASP A 271 16.43 23.49 16.01
N GLU A 272 16.91 22.84 17.07
CA GLU A 272 17.07 23.47 18.40
C GLU A 272 18.02 24.67 18.38
N GLU A 273 18.85 24.79 17.34
CA GLU A 273 19.77 25.91 17.11
C GLU A 273 19.16 27.05 16.27
N ASP A 274 18.03 26.82 15.58
CA ASP A 274 17.33 27.83 14.79
C ASP A 274 16.23 28.49 15.65
N GLU A 275 16.56 29.66 16.22
CA GLU A 275 15.60 30.44 17.01
C GLU A 275 14.52 31.12 16.14
N GLU A 276 14.66 31.16 14.81
CA GLU A 276 13.71 31.87 13.95
C GLU A 276 12.52 30.96 13.58
N ASP A 277 11.31 31.40 13.93
CA ASP A 277 10.08 30.71 13.55
C ASP A 277 9.93 30.64 12.02
N ILE A 278 9.47 29.50 11.50
CA ILE A 278 9.21 29.33 10.06
C ILE A 278 8.24 30.37 9.50
N LEU A 279 7.24 30.79 10.27
CA LEU A 279 6.29 31.83 9.86
C LEU A 279 6.98 33.19 9.76
N ASP A 280 7.92 33.50 10.66
CA ASP A 280 8.69 34.75 10.61
C ASP A 280 9.59 34.77 9.37
N THR A 281 10.29 33.67 9.08
CA THR A 281 11.10 33.56 7.87
C THR A 281 10.25 33.70 6.61
N LEU A 282 9.07 33.06 6.55
CA LEU A 282 8.14 33.19 5.42
C LEU A 282 7.61 34.62 5.28
N ASN A 283 7.27 35.27 6.39
CA ASN A 283 6.80 36.64 6.40
C ASN A 283 7.87 37.60 5.86
N ASN A 284 9.11 37.45 6.33
CA ASN A 284 10.27 38.25 5.93
C ASN A 284 10.66 38.02 4.46
N ARG A 285 10.68 36.78 3.99
CA ARG A 285 11.15 36.42 2.63
C ARG A 285 10.05 36.59 1.57
N LEU A 286 8.77 36.45 1.91
CA LEU A 286 7.67 36.39 0.96
C LEU A 286 6.60 37.48 1.15
N GLU A 287 6.86 38.50 1.97
CA GLU A 287 5.93 39.62 2.22
C GLU A 287 4.56 39.12 2.72
N GLY A 288 4.59 38.24 3.72
CA GLY A 288 3.39 37.68 4.31
C GLY A 288 2.57 38.73 5.08
N ARG A 289 1.32 38.38 5.40
CA ARG A 289 0.49 39.15 6.31
C ARG A 289 -0.03 38.23 7.40
N ASN A 290 0.27 38.56 8.66
CA ASN A 290 -0.22 37.77 9.79
C ASN A 290 -1.76 37.79 9.81
N GLY A 291 -2.34 36.59 9.82
CA GLY A 291 -3.78 36.39 9.93
C GLY A 291 -4.27 36.72 11.33
N THR A 292 -5.59 36.89 11.48
CA THR A 292 -6.19 37.01 12.81
C THR A 292 -6.01 35.68 13.55
N LYS A 293 -5.41 35.69 14.73
CA LYS A 293 -5.30 34.49 15.57
C LYS A 293 -6.70 33.91 15.78
N SER A 294 -6.87 32.65 15.40
CA SER A 294 -8.11 31.92 15.62
C SER A 294 -8.44 31.93 17.12
N SER A 295 -9.72 32.02 17.46
CA SER A 295 -10.19 31.91 18.86
C SER A 295 -9.94 30.54 19.48
N ASN A 296 -9.52 29.55 18.69
CA ASN A 296 -8.96 28.30 19.20
C ASN A 296 -7.48 28.54 19.53
N GLU A 297 -7.18 28.53 20.84
CA GLU A 297 -5.85 28.66 21.40
C GLU A 297 -4.85 27.75 20.67
N GLY A 298 -4.02 28.32 19.78
CA GLY A 298 -2.79 27.65 19.33
C GLY A 298 -2.48 27.50 17.86
N VAL A 299 -3.30 28.05 16.97
CA VAL A 299 -2.99 28.02 15.54
C VAL A 299 -2.50 29.39 15.09
N ASP A 300 -1.22 29.48 14.75
CA ASP A 300 -0.63 30.66 14.12
C ASP A 300 -0.86 30.62 12.61
N ARG A 301 -1.19 31.78 12.02
CA ARG A 301 -1.61 31.89 10.63
C ARG A 301 -0.88 33.00 9.89
N LEU A 302 -0.40 32.69 8.69
CA LEU A 302 0.23 33.63 7.78
C LEU A 302 -0.44 33.54 6.39
N ASP A 303 -0.87 34.68 5.87
CA ASP A 303 -1.45 34.77 4.53
C ASP A 303 -0.40 35.31 3.54
N VAL A 304 -0.07 34.55 2.50
CA VAL A 304 0.90 34.94 1.45
C VAL A 304 0.16 35.14 0.12
N SER A 305 0.19 36.36 -0.41
CA SER A 305 -0.51 36.70 -1.65
C SER A 305 0.12 36.01 -2.86
N MET A 306 -0.65 35.21 -3.61
CA MET A 306 -0.24 34.69 -4.93
C MET A 306 -0.64 35.65 -6.04
N SER A 307 -1.83 36.24 -5.97
CA SER A 307 -2.35 37.16 -6.97
C SER A 307 -3.28 38.21 -6.36
N THR A 308 -3.93 39.02 -7.20
CA THR A 308 -4.98 39.95 -6.77
C THR A 308 -6.23 39.23 -6.23
N SER A 309 -6.45 37.97 -6.58
CA SER A 309 -7.67 37.21 -6.26
C SER A 309 -7.43 35.92 -5.47
N SER A 310 -6.17 35.56 -5.20
CA SER A 310 -5.80 34.31 -4.53
C SER A 310 -4.64 34.49 -3.54
N THR A 311 -4.68 33.70 -2.47
CA THR A 311 -3.74 33.72 -1.32
C THR A 311 -3.42 32.31 -0.88
N ILE A 312 -2.19 32.08 -0.42
CA ILE A 312 -1.79 30.88 0.31
C ILE A 312 -2.02 31.15 1.79
N VAL A 313 -2.90 30.38 2.39
CA VAL A 313 -3.10 30.36 3.83
C VAL A 313 -2.14 29.34 4.40
N VAL A 314 -1.22 29.81 5.22
CA VAL A 314 -0.28 29.01 5.98
C VAL A 314 -0.81 28.92 7.40
N GLN A 315 -0.99 27.71 7.93
CA GLN A 315 -1.35 27.52 9.33
C GLN A 315 -0.35 26.57 9.99
N LYS A 316 0.09 26.96 11.18
CA LYS A 316 0.96 26.18 12.06
C LYS A 316 0.24 25.96 13.37
N ASP A 317 0.17 24.71 13.83
CA ASP A 317 -0.40 24.35 15.14
C ASP A 317 0.70 23.88 16.10
N HIS A 318 0.39 23.89 17.40
CA HIS A 318 1.25 23.43 18.50
C HIS A 318 1.72 21.97 18.36
N SER A 319 1.01 21.16 17.57
CA SER A 319 1.39 19.79 17.23
C SER A 319 2.54 19.69 16.22
N ARG A 320 3.16 20.81 15.84
CA ARG A 320 4.13 20.94 14.74
C ARG A 320 3.57 20.57 13.37
N SER A 321 2.25 20.55 13.24
CA SER A 321 1.60 20.40 11.93
C SER A 321 1.64 21.73 11.19
N PHE A 322 1.90 21.64 9.89
CA PHE A 322 2.04 22.77 9.00
C PHE A 322 1.17 22.51 7.77
N THR A 323 0.24 23.42 7.53
CA THR A 323 -0.76 23.29 6.47
C THR A 323 -0.72 24.50 5.55
N LEU A 324 -0.86 24.23 4.25
CA LEU A 324 -0.92 25.21 3.19
C LEU A 324 -2.20 25.00 2.41
N GLU A 325 -2.97 26.05 2.25
CA GLU A 325 -4.22 26.04 1.49
C GLU A 325 -4.25 27.20 0.50
N ALA A 326 -4.52 26.90 -0.77
CA ALA A 326 -4.74 27.93 -1.79
C ALA A 326 -6.22 28.36 -1.80
N VAL A 327 -6.51 29.61 -1.41
CA VAL A 327 -7.88 30.14 -1.29
C VAL A 327 -8.10 31.40 -2.12
N HIS A 328 -9.38 31.72 -2.37
CA HIS A 328 -9.77 33.04 -2.84
C HIS A 328 -9.62 34.10 -1.74
N LYS A 329 -9.18 35.30 -2.14
CA LYS A 329 -9.09 36.47 -1.24
C LYS A 329 -10.44 37.01 -0.80
#